data_AF-A0A1Q2CYA2-F1
#
_entry.id   AF-A0A1Q2CYA2-F1
#
_cell.length_a   1.000
_cell.length_b   1.000
_cell.length_c   1.000
_cell.angle_alpha   90.00
_cell.angle_beta   90.00
_cell.angle_gamma   90.00
#
_symmetry.space_group_name_H-M   'P 1'
#
loop_
_entity.id
_entity.type
_entity.pdbx_description
1 polymer ?
#
loop_
_entity_poly.entity_id
_entity_poly.type
_entity_poly.pdbx_seq_one_letter_code
_entity_poly.pdbx_strand_id
1 'polypeptide(L)'
;MRQWWGNDEGDNGLYLRHGMGLTPAAVMSELFTPAFVEVRGCVLLRHRFSERNFLTWWDKLDGDVIRIESVLNHTHLWDLMPEPTDGADEDILDWIRERLAEAWLDRVSRLFPQRRFYCELVDDYGPTISLHQAG
;
A
#
# COMPACT_ATOMS: atom_id res chain seq x y z
N MET A 1 -15.51 1.09 -15.55
CA MET A 1 -14.27 0.34 -15.24
C MET A 1 -13.24 0.83 -16.24
N ARG A 2 -12.14 1.47 -15.83
CA ARG A 2 -11.06 1.84 -16.76
C ARG A 2 -10.34 0.55 -17.16
N GLN A 3 -10.11 0.36 -18.45
CA GLN A 3 -9.38 -0.79 -18.99
C GLN A 3 -8.00 -0.28 -19.41
N TRP A 4 -6.95 -0.80 -18.78
CA TRP A 4 -5.56 -0.39 -19.01
C TRP A 4 -4.80 -1.35 -19.92
N TRP A 5 -5.44 -2.43 -20.37
CA TRP A 5 -4.84 -3.50 -21.16
C TRP A 5 -5.57 -3.71 -22.49
N GLY A 6 -4.80 -3.82 -23.58
CA GLY A 6 -5.18 -4.37 -24.89
C GLY A 6 -6.33 -3.68 -25.61
N ASN A 7 -6.05 -3.06 -26.77
CA ASN A 7 -7.06 -2.53 -27.70
C ASN A 7 -7.81 -3.63 -28.51
N ASP A 8 -7.54 -4.90 -28.26
CA ASP A 8 -8.31 -6.01 -28.81
C ASP A 8 -8.84 -6.84 -27.66
N GLU A 9 -9.92 -7.58 -27.88
CA GLU A 9 -10.63 -8.51 -26.99
C GLU A 9 -9.71 -9.56 -26.32
N GLY A 10 -8.76 -9.10 -25.52
CA GLY A 10 -7.67 -9.85 -24.94
C GLY A 10 -8.08 -10.38 -23.58
N ASP A 11 -8.25 -11.69 -23.50
CA ASP A 11 -8.46 -12.42 -22.25
C ASP A 11 -7.39 -12.01 -21.22
N ASN A 12 -7.81 -11.40 -20.10
CA ASN A 12 -6.94 -11.05 -18.97
C ASN A 12 -6.08 -12.26 -18.54
N GLY A 13 -6.62 -13.48 -18.66
CA GLY A 13 -5.92 -14.72 -18.39
C GLY A 13 -4.72 -14.94 -19.29
N LEU A 14 -4.81 -14.60 -20.59
CA LEU A 14 -3.68 -14.67 -21.52
C LEU A 14 -2.62 -13.62 -21.17
N TYR A 15 -3.01 -12.38 -20.86
CA TYR A 15 -2.06 -11.34 -20.49
C TYR A 15 -1.29 -11.72 -19.22
N LEU A 16 -1.97 -12.24 -18.20
CA LEU A 16 -1.31 -12.73 -16.97
C LEU A 16 -0.42 -13.94 -17.25
N ARG A 17 -0.91 -14.93 -18.01
CA ARG A 17 -0.17 -16.16 -18.33
C ARG A 17 1.16 -15.90 -19.04
N HIS A 18 1.20 -14.90 -19.91
CA HIS A 18 2.37 -14.59 -20.73
C HIS A 18 3.22 -13.43 -20.18
N GLY A 19 2.63 -12.52 -19.42
CA GLY A 19 3.27 -11.29 -18.96
C GLY A 19 3.70 -11.27 -17.49
N MET A 20 3.20 -12.18 -16.65
CA MET A 20 3.45 -12.15 -15.20
C MET A 20 4.15 -13.40 -14.68
N GLY A 21 5.32 -13.23 -14.06
CA GLY A 21 5.98 -14.29 -13.31
C GLY A 21 5.27 -14.59 -11.98
N LEU A 22 5.37 -15.83 -11.49
CA LEU A 22 4.73 -16.25 -10.24
C LEU A 22 5.25 -15.50 -9.00
N THR A 23 6.54 -15.15 -8.97
CA THR A 23 7.11 -14.40 -7.84
C THR A 23 6.56 -12.98 -7.75
N PRO A 24 6.58 -12.15 -8.82
CA PRO A 24 5.87 -10.87 -8.82
C PRO A 24 4.38 -10.99 -8.50
N ALA A 25 3.70 -12.03 -8.99
CA ALA A 25 2.29 -12.27 -8.68
C ALA A 25 2.05 -12.50 -7.18
N ALA A 26 2.90 -13.30 -6.53
CA ALA A 26 2.81 -13.55 -5.09
C ALA A 26 3.08 -12.28 -4.28
N VAL A 27 4.12 -11.52 -4.63
CA VAL A 27 4.45 -10.24 -3.97
C VAL A 27 3.30 -9.24 -4.13
N MET A 28 2.70 -9.15 -5.32
CA MET A 28 1.55 -8.27 -5.55
C MET A 28 0.33 -8.70 -4.73
N SER A 29 0.09 -10.01 -4.60
CA SER A 29 -0.98 -10.54 -3.75
C SER A 29 -0.77 -10.19 -2.27
N GLU A 30 0.46 -10.29 -1.77
CA GLU A 30 0.79 -9.84 -0.40
C GLU A 30 0.62 -8.34 -0.24
N LEU A 31 0.97 -7.56 -1.27
CA LEU A 31 0.80 -6.12 -1.26
C LEU A 31 -0.67 -5.73 -1.19
N PHE A 32 -1.59 -6.40 -1.89
CA PHE A 32 -3.03 -6.15 -1.75
C PHE A 32 -3.63 -6.65 -0.42
N THR A 33 -2.99 -7.63 0.23
CA THR A 33 -3.51 -8.26 1.46
C THR A 33 -2.49 -8.28 2.59
N PRO A 34 -1.99 -7.10 3.00
CA PRO A 34 -0.83 -7.03 3.87
C PRO A 34 -1.11 -7.67 5.24
N ALA A 35 -0.05 -8.22 5.82
CA ALA A 35 -0.01 -8.54 7.24
C ALA A 35 0.32 -7.29 8.06
N PHE A 36 -0.23 -7.24 9.27
CA PHE A 36 0.01 -6.15 10.22
C PHE A 36 0.72 -6.64 11.47
N VAL A 37 1.41 -5.72 12.14
CA VAL A 37 2.03 -5.90 13.46
C VAL A 37 1.42 -4.88 14.40
N GLU A 38 0.92 -5.34 15.54
CA GLU A 38 0.50 -4.45 16.61
C GLU A 38 1.62 -4.26 17.63
N VAL A 39 2.01 -3.01 17.90
CA VAL A 39 3.04 -2.68 18.88
C VAL A 39 2.72 -1.35 19.56
N ARG A 40 2.62 -1.35 20.89
CA ARG A 40 2.28 -0.17 21.72
C ARG A 40 1.07 0.61 21.20
N GLY A 41 0.03 -0.10 20.75
CA GLY A 41 -1.20 0.49 20.21
C GLY A 41 -1.12 0.92 18.73
N CYS A 42 0.06 0.93 18.12
CA CYS A 42 0.23 1.14 16.68
C CYS A 42 -0.08 -0.15 15.90
N VAL A 43 -0.64 0.00 14.71
CA VAL A 43 -0.89 -1.05 13.71
C VAL A 43 -0.06 -0.74 12.47
N LEU A 44 1.00 -1.52 12.27
CA LEU A 44 2.04 -1.25 11.28
C LEU A 44 2.09 -2.33 10.20
N LEU A 45 2.35 -1.94 8.95
CA LEU A 45 2.56 -2.86 7.84
C LEU A 45 3.77 -3.75 8.13
N ARG A 46 3.58 -5.07 8.14
CA ARG A 46 4.63 -6.03 8.52
C ARG A 46 5.88 -5.92 7.66
N HIS A 47 5.73 -5.69 6.36
CA HIS A 47 6.86 -5.59 5.43
C HIS A 47 7.67 -4.28 5.60
N ARG A 48 7.10 -3.26 6.28
CA ARG A 48 7.79 -1.99 6.60
C ARG A 48 8.27 -1.89 8.05
N PHE A 49 7.76 -2.76 8.92
CA PHE A 49 8.09 -2.74 10.33
C PHE A 49 9.54 -3.20 10.57
N SER A 50 10.30 -2.38 11.30
CA SER A 50 11.50 -2.82 12.01
C SER A 50 11.51 -2.18 13.39
N GLU A 51 11.88 -2.95 14.41
CA GLU A 51 11.89 -2.49 15.80
C GLU A 51 12.76 -1.24 15.98
N ARG A 52 13.94 -1.22 15.36
CA ARG A 52 14.85 -0.06 15.38
C ARG A 52 14.19 1.21 14.82
N ASN A 53 13.53 1.12 13.67
CA ASN A 53 12.88 2.28 13.04
C ASN A 53 11.67 2.72 13.88
N PHE A 54 10.90 1.75 14.39
CA PHE A 54 9.77 2.04 15.28
C PHE A 54 10.20 2.78 16.55
N LEU A 55 11.22 2.31 17.27
CA LEU A 55 11.72 2.98 18.47
C LEU A 55 12.22 4.40 18.15
N THR A 56 12.90 4.58 17.02
CA THR A 56 13.34 5.91 16.56
C THR A 56 12.17 6.87 16.40
N TRP A 57 11.08 6.44 15.76
CA TRP A 57 9.91 7.29 15.55
C TRP A 57 9.04 7.43 16.79
N TRP A 58 8.98 6.41 17.64
CA TRP A 58 8.32 6.46 18.95
C TRP A 58 8.89 7.59 19.80
N ASP A 59 10.22 7.67 19.91
CA ASP A 59 10.90 8.71 20.67
C ASP A 59 10.77 10.09 20.02
N LYS A 60 10.83 10.17 18.69
CA LYS A 60 10.71 11.45 17.96
C LYS A 60 9.30 12.06 17.98
N LEU A 61 8.28 11.23 18.15
CA LEU A 61 6.87 11.63 18.07
C LEU A 61 6.17 11.51 19.43
N ASP A 62 6.93 11.39 20.52
CA ASP A 62 6.42 11.32 21.89
C ASP A 62 5.32 10.26 22.09
N GLY A 63 5.43 9.14 21.37
CA GLY A 63 4.44 8.05 21.41
C GLY A 63 3.10 8.35 20.74
N ASP A 64 3.00 9.39 19.90
CA ASP A 64 1.80 9.69 19.12
C ASP A 64 1.54 8.60 18.07
N VAL A 65 0.61 7.69 18.40
CA VAL A 65 0.27 6.52 17.60
C VAL A 65 -0.12 6.89 16.16
N ILE A 66 -0.95 7.91 15.98
CA ILE A 66 -1.46 8.28 14.66
C ILE A 66 -0.30 8.75 13.80
N ARG A 67 0.53 9.66 14.32
CA ARG A 67 1.68 10.18 13.57
C ARG A 67 2.73 9.11 13.28
N ILE A 68 2.95 8.18 14.23
CA ILE A 68 3.87 7.07 14.05
C ILE A 68 3.38 6.14 12.92
N GLU A 69 2.11 5.78 12.92
CA GLU A 69 1.52 4.98 11.85
C GLU A 69 1.57 5.72 10.51
N SER A 70 1.22 7.02 10.47
CA SER A 70 1.26 7.81 9.25
C SER A 70 2.66 7.80 8.60
N VAL A 71 3.72 7.85 9.40
CA VAL A 71 5.11 7.82 8.90
C VAL A 71 5.57 6.41 8.54
N LEU A 72 5.30 5.42 9.40
CA LEU A 72 5.85 4.07 9.22
C LEU A 72 5.09 3.24 8.18
N ASN A 73 3.80 3.54 7.97
CA ASN A 73 2.99 2.93 6.92
C ASN A 73 3.05 3.69 5.59
N HIS A 74 3.69 4.87 5.56
CA HIS A 74 3.93 5.66 4.35
C HIS A 74 4.70 4.84 3.31
N THR A 75 4.11 4.67 2.14
CA THR A 75 4.61 3.80 1.08
C THR A 75 4.51 4.49 -0.27
N HIS A 76 5.66 4.86 -0.84
CA HIS A 76 5.76 5.34 -2.22
C HIS A 76 5.66 4.14 -3.17
N LEU A 77 4.78 4.20 -4.15
CA LEU A 77 4.62 3.10 -5.11
C LEU A 77 5.84 2.94 -6.01
N TRP A 78 6.61 4.01 -6.25
CA TRP A 78 7.88 3.96 -6.98
C TRP A 78 8.95 3.10 -6.28
N ASP A 79 8.87 2.89 -4.96
CA ASP A 79 9.77 1.96 -4.25
C ASP A 79 9.44 0.48 -4.54
N LEU A 80 8.22 0.21 -5.05
CA LEU A 80 7.67 -1.13 -5.20
C LEU A 80 7.48 -1.55 -6.65
N MET A 81 7.39 -0.59 -7.56
CA MET A 81 7.01 -0.78 -8.95
C MET A 81 7.96 -0.04 -9.89
N PRO A 82 8.04 -0.45 -11.18
CA PRO A 82 8.80 0.30 -12.17
C PRO A 82 8.38 1.77 -12.22
N GLU A 83 9.35 2.66 -12.42
CA GLU A 83 9.06 4.06 -12.71
C GLU A 83 8.24 4.18 -14.00
N PRO A 84 7.23 5.07 -14.04
CA PRO A 84 6.41 5.26 -15.22
C PRO A 84 7.25 5.84 -16.37
N THR A 85 7.03 5.35 -17.59
CA THR A 85 7.76 5.84 -18.77
C THR A 85 7.01 6.90 -19.56
N ASP A 86 5.69 6.99 -19.37
CA ASP A 86 4.81 7.98 -19.96
C ASP A 86 3.59 8.27 -19.05
N GLY A 87 2.69 9.15 -19.50
CA GLY A 87 1.50 9.51 -18.75
C GLY A 87 0.46 8.39 -18.60
N ALA A 88 0.48 7.36 -19.47
CA ALA A 88 -0.41 6.22 -19.31
C ALA A 88 0.07 5.31 -18.17
N ASP A 89 1.39 5.12 -18.03
CA ASP A 89 1.97 4.42 -16.88
C ASP A 89 1.68 5.18 -15.57
N GLU A 90 1.75 6.51 -15.57
CA GLU A 90 1.37 7.34 -14.41
C GLU A 90 -0.09 7.11 -14.00
N ASP A 91 -1.02 7.15 -14.96
CA ASP A 91 -2.43 6.91 -14.69
C ASP A 91 -2.70 5.47 -14.17
N ILE A 92 -1.95 4.48 -14.65
CA ILE A 92 -2.01 3.10 -14.17
C ILE A 92 -1.53 3.01 -12.73
N LEU A 93 -0.39 3.65 -12.40
CA LEU A 93 0.14 3.69 -11.04
C LEU A 93 -0.84 4.35 -10.07
N ASP A 94 -1.47 5.44 -10.48
CA ASP A 94 -2.51 6.09 -9.68
C ASP A 94 -3.73 5.19 -9.49
N TRP A 95 -4.15 4.49 -10.54
CA TRP A 95 -5.24 3.53 -10.42
C TRP A 95 -4.88 2.39 -9.45
N ILE A 96 -3.66 1.85 -9.51
CA ILE A 96 -3.16 0.83 -8.57
C ILE A 96 -3.12 1.38 -7.14
N ARG A 97 -2.65 2.62 -6.97
CA ARG A 97 -2.57 3.31 -5.67
C ARG A 97 -3.92 3.32 -4.96
N GLU A 98 -4.96 3.75 -5.67
CA GLU A 98 -6.32 3.76 -5.12
C GLU A 98 -6.79 2.36 -4.71
N ARG A 99 -6.52 1.33 -5.54
CA ARG A 99 -6.93 -0.06 -5.23
C ARG A 99 -6.18 -0.63 -4.03
N LEU A 100 -4.90 -0.30 -3.87
CA LEU A 100 -4.13 -0.66 -2.69
C LEU A 100 -4.67 0.01 -1.44
N ALA A 101 -4.98 1.31 -1.51
CA ALA A 101 -5.55 2.03 -0.38
C ALA A 101 -6.88 1.43 0.08
N GLU A 102 -7.78 1.11 -0.87
CA GLU A 102 -9.03 0.39 -0.58
C GLU A 102 -8.77 -0.97 0.06
N ALA A 103 -7.89 -1.79 -0.53
CA ALA A 103 -7.63 -3.14 -0.04
C ALA A 103 -6.97 -3.14 1.35
N TRP A 104 -6.08 -2.19 1.62
CA TRP A 104 -5.45 -2.02 2.92
C TRP A 104 -6.43 -1.59 3.99
N LEU A 105 -7.27 -0.59 3.69
CA LEU A 105 -8.31 -0.11 4.60
C LEU A 105 -9.31 -1.21 4.93
N ASP A 106 -9.76 -1.96 3.94
CA ASP A 106 -10.63 -3.12 4.09
C ASP A 106 -9.99 -4.20 4.96
N ARG A 107 -8.72 -4.52 4.69
CA ARG A 107 -7.99 -5.56 5.40
C ARG A 107 -7.80 -5.18 6.86
N VAL A 108 -7.33 -3.96 7.16
CA VAL A 108 -7.09 -3.53 8.53
C VAL A 108 -8.40 -3.42 9.31
N SER A 109 -9.48 -2.92 8.68
CA SER A 109 -10.80 -2.81 9.32
C SER A 109 -11.39 -4.17 9.69
N ARG A 110 -11.16 -5.20 8.87
CA ARG A 110 -11.56 -6.59 9.20
C ARG A 110 -10.73 -7.19 10.34
N LEU A 111 -9.44 -6.88 10.42
CA LEU A 111 -8.54 -7.43 11.44
C LEU A 111 -8.69 -6.72 12.79
N PHE A 112 -9.04 -5.43 12.79
CA PHE A 112 -9.15 -4.59 13.97
C PHE A 112 -10.51 -3.87 14.01
N PRO A 113 -11.64 -4.59 14.09
CA PRO A 113 -12.98 -4.02 13.91
C PRO A 113 -13.41 -3.00 14.98
N GLN A 114 -12.68 -2.93 16.10
CA GLN A 114 -12.92 -1.97 17.18
C GLN A 114 -12.18 -0.64 16.98
N ARG A 115 -11.36 -0.54 15.93
CA ARG A 115 -10.58 0.66 15.61
C ARG A 115 -11.01 1.17 14.26
N ARG A 116 -10.97 2.49 14.10
CA ARG A 116 -11.21 3.15 12.83
C ARG A 116 -9.87 3.50 12.21
N PHE A 117 -9.78 3.40 10.89
CA PHE A 117 -8.57 3.71 10.13
C PHE A 117 -8.91 4.62 8.97
N TYR A 118 -7.90 5.37 8.53
CA TYR A 118 -7.90 6.12 7.29
C TYR A 118 -6.70 5.72 6.45
N CYS A 119 -6.93 5.66 5.15
CA CYS A 119 -5.89 5.48 4.16
C CYS A 119 -5.86 6.74 3.29
N GLU A 120 -4.79 7.52 3.43
CA GLU A 120 -4.59 8.76 2.69
C GLU A 120 -3.80 8.49 1.41
N LEU A 121 -4.22 9.19 0.37
CA LEU A 121 -3.54 9.28 -0.90
C LEU A 121 -2.75 10.59 -0.89
N VAL A 122 -1.42 10.47 -0.87
CA VAL A 122 -0.51 11.62 -0.79
C VAL A 122 0.31 11.68 -2.07
N ASP A 123 0.58 12.89 -2.54
CA ASP A 123 1.52 13.13 -3.63
C ASP A 123 2.79 13.73 -3.02
N ASP A 124 3.70 12.83 -2.62
CA ASP A 124 4.97 13.15 -1.95
C ASP A 124 6.09 12.52 -2.77
N TYR A 125 6.60 13.25 -3.75
CA TYR A 125 7.60 12.73 -4.70
C TYR A 125 7.13 11.40 -5.32
N GLY A 126 5.88 11.37 -5.81
CA GLY A 126 5.26 10.21 -6.46
C GLY A 126 3.98 9.71 -5.78
N PRO A 127 3.28 8.74 -6.42
CA PRO A 127 2.03 8.18 -5.93
C PRO A 127 2.28 7.43 -4.61
N THR A 128 1.65 7.91 -3.53
CA THR A 128 1.94 7.47 -2.17
C THR A 128 0.69 7.13 -1.36
N ILE A 129 0.80 6.13 -0.50
CA ILE A 129 -0.26 5.69 0.42
C ILE A 129 0.23 5.80 1.86
N SER A 130 -0.59 6.35 2.75
CA SER A 130 -0.35 6.34 4.19
C SER A 130 -1.58 5.82 4.95
N LEU A 131 -1.40 4.78 5.77
CA LEU A 131 -2.46 4.17 6.57
C LEU A 131 -2.24 4.46 8.06
N HIS A 132 -3.26 4.95 8.75
CA HIS A 132 -3.21 5.22 10.18
C HIS A 132 -4.59 5.13 10.83
N GLN A 133 -4.63 5.02 12.16
CA GLN A 133 -5.85 5.03 12.96
C GLN A 133 -6.51 6.40 12.96
N ALA A 134 -7.84 6.44 12.95
CA ALA A 134 -8.61 7.65 13.18
C ALA A 134 -8.53 8.08 14.65
N GLY A 135 -8.42 9.40 14.89
CA GLY A 135 -8.55 10.00 16.22
C GLY A 135 -9.94 9.90 16.85
#